data_AF-A0A920VQT7-F1
#
_entry.id   AF-A0A920VQT7-F1
#
_cell.length_a   1.000
_cell.length_b   1.000
_cell.length_c   1.000
_cell.angle_alpha   90.00
_cell.angle_beta   90.00
_cell.angle_gamma   90.00
#
_symmetry.space_group_name_H-M   'P 1'
#
loop_
_entity.id
_entity.type
_entity.pdbx_description
1 polymer ?
#
loop_
_entity_poly.entity_id
_entity_poly.type
_entity_poly.pdbx_seq_one_letter_code
_entity_poly.pdbx_strand_id
1 'polypeptide(L)'
;MNVQRLNYFQQVKASGRAIAFLGLLLGLTAGVFTGVGLKHLIGDPLVSGLESLLFYGAFGGSSLITLFVMLNYLMMSLRVSGEGIAIQRGMKSAMLDVDVIVAVRVAETRSRMSRAASEATKPGKQVSQMWSVMGIGSGVEIDFLGSENQEVQTWFISSNDLVISVKNCSR
;
A
#
# COMPACT_ATOMS: atom_id res chain seq x y z
N MET A 1 -27.41 -22.29 -9.28
CA MET A 1 -26.49 -21.53 -10.14
C MET A 1 -25.07 -21.96 -9.79
N ASN A 2 -24.30 -22.41 -10.77
CA ASN A 2 -22.96 -22.97 -10.59
C ASN A 2 -21.98 -21.82 -10.30
N VAL A 3 -21.72 -21.53 -9.03
CA VAL A 3 -20.74 -20.53 -8.60
C VAL A 3 -19.36 -21.11 -8.93
N GLN A 4 -18.91 -20.91 -10.17
CA GLN A 4 -17.52 -21.15 -10.54
C GLN A 4 -16.65 -20.49 -9.48
N ARG A 5 -15.70 -21.25 -8.91
CA ARG A 5 -14.68 -20.78 -7.96
C ARG A 5 -14.11 -19.44 -8.41
N LEU A 6 -14.69 -18.35 -7.91
CA LEU A 6 -14.25 -16.98 -8.19
C LEU A 6 -13.02 -16.75 -7.34
N ASN A 7 -11.89 -17.24 -7.84
CA ASN A 7 -10.58 -16.90 -7.33
C ASN A 7 -10.09 -15.68 -8.10
N TYR A 8 -10.27 -14.50 -7.52
CA TYR A 8 -9.75 -13.25 -8.06
C TYR A 8 -8.51 -12.84 -7.27
N PHE A 9 -7.45 -12.48 -7.99
CA PHE A 9 -6.21 -12.01 -7.40
C PHE A 9 -5.78 -10.72 -8.08
N GLN A 10 -5.61 -9.66 -7.30
CA GLN A 10 -5.14 -8.38 -7.78
C GLN A 10 -3.97 -7.89 -6.93
N GLN A 11 -2.91 -7.47 -7.60
CA GLN A 11 -1.80 -6.77 -6.96
C GLN A 11 -1.95 -5.28 -7.22
N VAL A 12 -2.34 -4.56 -6.18
CA VAL A 12 -2.48 -3.11 -6.16
C VAL A 12 -1.10 -2.50 -5.90
N LYS A 13 -0.69 -1.56 -6.75
CA LYS A 13 0.66 -0.99 -6.76
C LYS A 13 0.54 0.50 -6.49
N ALA A 14 1.50 1.07 -5.77
CA ALA A 14 1.56 2.51 -5.59
C ALA A 14 1.61 3.24 -6.94
N SER A 15 1.20 4.51 -6.95
CA SER A 15 1.23 5.33 -8.15
C SER A 15 2.63 5.35 -8.79
N GLY A 16 2.71 5.39 -10.13
CA GLY A 16 3.99 5.47 -10.84
C GLY A 16 4.87 6.63 -10.38
N ARG A 17 4.27 7.73 -9.90
CA ARG A 17 4.98 8.88 -9.31
C ARG A 17 5.70 8.51 -8.01
N ALA A 18 5.06 7.73 -7.15
CA ALA A 18 5.69 7.25 -5.91
C ALA A 18 6.86 6.29 -6.22
N ILE A 19 6.69 5.41 -7.20
CA ILE A 19 7.75 4.51 -7.66
C ILE A 19 8.92 5.30 -8.26
N ALA A 20 8.64 6.30 -9.10
CA ALA A 20 9.66 7.16 -9.70
C ALA A 20 10.43 7.97 -8.64
N PHE A 21 9.73 8.51 -7.63
CA PHE A 21 10.37 9.19 -6.52
C PHE A 21 11.29 8.27 -5.72
N LEU A 22 10.85 7.03 -5.44
CA LEU A 22 11.69 6.04 -4.77
C LEU A 22 12.91 5.67 -5.63
N GLY A 23 12.73 5.53 -6.94
CA GLY A 23 13.81 5.29 -7.90
C GLY A 23 14.84 6.41 -7.94
N LEU A 24 14.39 7.67 -7.81
CA LEU A 24 15.28 8.82 -7.72
C LEU A 24 16.09 8.80 -6.42
N LEU A 25 15.43 8.56 -5.27
CA LEU A 25 16.12 8.42 -3.98
C LEU A 25 17.16 7.30 -4.03
N LEU A 26 16.82 6.16 -4.63
CA LEU A 26 17.73 5.06 -4.89
C LEU A 26 18.95 5.47 -5.72
N GLY A 27 18.72 6.17 -6.83
CA GLY A 27 19.77 6.67 -7.70
C GLY A 27 20.70 7.64 -6.97
N LEU A 28 20.14 8.53 -6.14
CA LEU A 28 20.91 9.45 -5.30
C LEU A 28 21.78 8.69 -4.30
N THR A 29 21.21 7.74 -3.56
CA THR A 29 21.96 6.95 -2.57
C THR A 29 23.07 6.16 -3.26
N ALA A 30 22.77 5.48 -4.37
CA ALA A 30 23.76 4.74 -5.15
C ALA A 30 24.87 5.65 -5.67
N GLY A 31 24.52 6.84 -6.20
CA GLY A 31 25.49 7.83 -6.65
C GLY A 31 26.41 8.34 -5.53
N VAL A 32 25.87 8.56 -4.33
CA VAL A 32 26.68 8.90 -3.14
C VAL A 32 27.63 7.75 -2.81
N PHE A 33 27.17 6.50 -2.79
CA PHE A 33 28.05 5.34 -2.54
C PHE A 33 29.16 5.21 -3.58
N THR A 34 28.84 5.35 -4.86
CA THR A 34 29.83 5.30 -5.94
C THR A 34 30.83 6.45 -5.82
N GLY A 35 30.36 7.67 -5.55
CA GLY A 35 31.23 8.84 -5.40
C GLY A 35 32.19 8.71 -4.22
N VAL A 36 31.71 8.20 -3.08
CA VAL A 36 32.54 7.96 -1.90
C VAL A 36 33.54 6.82 -2.14
N GLY A 37 33.11 5.73 -2.81
CA GLY A 37 34.00 4.63 -3.18
C GLY A 37 35.11 5.06 -4.14
N LEU A 38 34.80 5.88 -5.14
CA LEU A 38 35.81 6.45 -6.05
C LEU A 38 36.76 7.40 -5.32
N LYS A 39 36.25 8.23 -4.39
CA LYS A 39 37.07 9.08 -3.52
C LYS A 39 38.03 8.26 -2.67
N HIS A 40 37.62 7.09 -2.18
CA HIS A 40 38.46 6.17 -1.43
C HIS A 40 39.57 5.53 -2.27
N LEU A 41 39.36 5.35 -3.58
CA LEU A 41 40.33 4.73 -4.50
C LEU A 41 41.33 5.72 -5.09
N ILE A 42 40.93 6.98 -5.30
CA ILE A 42 41.70 7.95 -6.12
C ILE A 42 42.24 9.12 -5.27
N GLY A 43 41.74 9.35 -4.05
CA GLY A 43 42.20 10.46 -3.20
C GLY A 43 41.99 10.22 -1.71
N ASP A 44 42.05 11.30 -0.92
CA ASP A 44 41.87 11.21 0.53
C ASP A 44 40.44 10.79 0.88
N PRO A 45 40.26 9.74 1.69
CA PRO A 45 38.95 9.24 2.07
C PRO A 45 38.27 10.19 3.06
N LEU A 46 36.95 10.33 2.93
CA LEU A 46 36.12 11.16 3.83
C LEU A 46 36.13 10.68 5.28
N VAL A 47 36.31 9.39 5.48
CA VAL A 47 36.50 8.74 6.79
C VAL A 47 37.63 7.74 6.57
N SER A 48 38.69 7.80 7.39
CA SER A 48 39.90 6.99 7.24
C SER A 48 39.98 5.88 8.29
N GLY A 49 40.61 4.75 7.94
CA GLY A 49 40.87 3.65 8.87
C GLY A 49 39.71 2.66 9.04
N LEU A 50 39.77 1.81 10.07
CA LEU A 50 38.78 0.74 10.33
C LEU A 50 37.35 1.29 10.54
N GLU A 51 37.23 2.50 11.07
CA GLU A 51 35.95 3.19 11.30
C GLU A 51 35.19 3.48 10.00
N SER A 52 35.91 3.64 8.88
CA SER A 52 35.31 3.89 7.57
C SER A 52 34.50 2.69 7.07
N LEU A 53 35.01 1.47 7.29
CA LEU A 53 34.33 0.23 6.90
C LEU A 53 33.01 0.08 7.66
N LEU A 54 33.03 0.38 8.97
CA LEU A 54 31.84 0.32 9.81
C LEU A 54 30.82 1.40 9.43
N PHE A 55 31.28 2.63 9.18
CA PHE A 55 30.41 3.73 8.77
C PHE A 55 29.72 3.45 7.44
N TYR A 56 30.47 3.06 6.40
CA TYR A 56 29.89 2.78 5.08
C TYR A 56 29.06 1.51 5.08
N GLY A 57 29.46 0.48 5.83
CA GLY A 57 28.68 -0.74 6.02
C GLY A 57 27.34 -0.47 6.70
N ALA A 58 27.34 0.31 7.80
CA ALA A 58 26.12 0.69 8.51
C ALA A 58 25.23 1.61 7.68
N PHE A 59 25.81 2.59 6.98
CA PHE A 59 25.08 3.48 6.09
C PHE A 59 24.44 2.72 4.91
N GLY A 60 25.18 1.79 4.30
CA GLY A 60 24.68 0.95 3.21
C GLY A 60 23.59 -0.02 3.66
N GLY A 61 23.84 -0.72 4.76
CA GLY A 61 22.88 -1.64 5.36
C GLY A 61 21.58 -0.94 5.77
N SER A 62 21.68 0.20 6.47
CA SER A 62 20.49 0.96 6.89
C SER A 62 19.69 1.50 5.71
N SER A 63 20.36 2.00 4.66
CA SER A 63 19.68 2.45 3.45
C SER A 63 18.96 1.31 2.72
N LEU A 64 19.61 0.14 2.57
CA LEU A 64 19.00 -1.05 1.96
C LEU A 64 17.79 -1.55 2.75
N ILE A 65 17.88 -1.60 4.08
CA ILE A 65 16.77 -1.99 4.95
C ILE A 65 15.61 -0.99 4.79
N THR A 66 15.91 0.30 4.82
CA THR A 66 14.90 1.36 4.67
C THR A 66 14.19 1.24 3.33
N LEU A 67 14.95 0.98 2.27
CA LEU A 67 14.41 0.74 0.94
C LEU A 67 13.52 -0.51 0.89
N PHE A 68 14.01 -1.63 1.41
CA PHE A 68 13.27 -2.88 1.44
C PHE A 68 11.92 -2.70 2.14
N VAL A 69 11.92 -2.03 3.30
CA VAL A 69 10.70 -1.68 4.02
C VAL A 69 9.82 -0.79 3.15
N MET A 70 10.32 0.31 2.60
CA MET A 70 9.52 1.21 1.75
C MET A 70 8.88 0.47 0.57
N LEU A 71 9.64 -0.34 -0.17
CA LEU A 71 9.15 -1.14 -1.30
C LEU A 71 8.04 -2.11 -0.88
N ASN A 72 8.19 -2.76 0.27
CA ASN A 72 7.22 -3.70 0.81
C ASN A 72 5.86 -3.03 1.12
N TYR A 73 5.85 -1.73 1.43
CA TYR A 73 4.63 -0.95 1.66
C TYR A 73 4.03 -0.32 0.38
N LEU A 74 4.71 -0.38 -0.77
CA LEU A 74 4.17 0.09 -2.06
C LEU A 74 3.25 -0.90 -2.75
N MET A 75 3.20 -2.14 -2.26
CA MET A 75 2.44 -3.24 -2.85
C MET A 75 1.37 -3.71 -1.86
N MET A 76 0.17 -3.95 -2.37
CA MET A 76 -0.92 -4.58 -1.63
C MET A 76 -1.51 -5.70 -2.49
N SER A 77 -1.60 -6.89 -1.91
CA SER A 77 -2.24 -8.05 -2.52
C SER A 77 -3.67 -8.14 -2.03
N LEU A 78 -4.60 -8.25 -2.97
CA LEU A 78 -6.00 -8.55 -2.74
C LEU A 78 -6.29 -9.92 -3.34
N ARG A 79 -6.78 -10.85 -2.53
CA ARG A 79 -7.25 -12.15 -2.97
C ARG A 79 -8.70 -12.31 -2.54
N VAL A 80 -9.57 -12.60 -3.49
CA VAL A 80 -10.96 -12.97 -3.24
C VAL A 80 -11.09 -14.45 -3.59
N SER A 81 -11.58 -15.25 -2.65
CA SER A 81 -11.90 -16.66 -2.84
C SER A 81 -13.31 -16.93 -2.31
N GLY A 82 -13.80 -18.16 -2.49
CA GLY A 82 -15.08 -18.58 -1.90
C GLY A 82 -15.10 -18.60 -0.37
N GLU A 83 -13.93 -18.54 0.28
CA GLU A 83 -13.79 -18.52 1.74
C GLU A 83 -13.69 -17.08 2.30
N GLY A 84 -13.50 -16.07 1.44
CA GLY A 84 -13.34 -14.70 1.92
C GLY A 84 -12.49 -13.79 1.04
N ILE A 85 -12.31 -12.57 1.55
CA ILE A 85 -11.45 -11.53 1.02
C ILE A 85 -10.22 -11.43 1.91
N ALA A 86 -9.07 -11.86 1.39
CA ALA A 86 -7.78 -11.72 2.03
C ALA A 86 -7.02 -10.51 1.47
N ILE A 87 -6.59 -9.62 2.35
CA ILE A 87 -5.83 -8.42 2.04
C ILE A 87 -4.48 -8.52 2.72
N GLN A 88 -3.40 -8.34 1.96
CA GLN A 88 -2.05 -8.29 2.50
C GLN A 88 -1.36 -7.01 2.02
N ARG A 89 -0.88 -6.19 2.95
CA ARG A 89 -0.05 -5.02 2.65
C ARG A 89 1.16 -5.00 3.57
N GLY A 90 2.33 -5.15 2.97
CA GLY A 90 3.57 -5.38 3.68
C GLY A 90 3.46 -6.54 4.67
N MET A 91 3.73 -6.28 5.96
CA MET A 91 3.61 -7.27 7.04
C MET A 91 2.20 -7.39 7.64
N LYS A 92 1.26 -6.52 7.26
CA LYS A 92 -0.12 -6.57 7.76
C LYS A 92 -0.98 -7.42 6.83
N SER A 93 -1.78 -8.30 7.42
CA SER A 93 -2.77 -9.11 6.72
C SER A 93 -4.12 -8.98 7.42
N ALA A 94 -5.21 -9.03 6.66
CA ALA A 94 -6.55 -9.15 7.17
C ALA A 94 -7.35 -10.09 6.27
N MET A 95 -8.24 -10.87 6.88
CA MET A 95 -9.16 -11.76 6.18
C MET A 95 -10.58 -11.40 6.62
N LEU A 96 -11.47 -11.27 5.65
CA LEU A 96 -12.89 -11.01 5.85
C LEU A 96 -13.68 -12.13 5.20
N ASP A 97 -14.54 -12.79 5.97
CA ASP A 97 -15.44 -13.82 5.44
C ASP A 97 -16.50 -13.18 4.52
N VAL A 98 -16.95 -13.89 3.49
CA VAL A 98 -18.01 -13.40 2.60
C VAL A 98 -19.36 -13.36 3.32
N ASP A 99 -19.58 -14.26 4.27
CA ASP A 99 -20.86 -14.41 4.97
C ASP A 99 -21.23 -13.20 5.84
N VAL A 100 -20.25 -12.39 6.23
CA VAL A 100 -20.45 -11.20 7.05
C VAL A 100 -20.61 -9.91 6.23
N ILE A 101 -20.48 -9.99 4.91
CA ILE A 101 -20.55 -8.82 4.01
C ILE A 101 -22.01 -8.42 3.82
N VAL A 102 -22.31 -7.17 4.18
CA VAL A 102 -23.64 -6.57 4.05
C VAL A 102 -23.79 -5.88 2.70
N ALA A 103 -22.79 -5.11 2.28
CA ALA A 103 -22.83 -4.37 1.04
C ALA A 103 -21.42 -4.05 0.50
N VAL A 104 -21.31 -4.01 -0.82
CA VAL A 104 -20.09 -3.61 -1.54
C VAL A 104 -20.42 -2.41 -2.42
N ARG A 105 -19.63 -1.34 -2.31
CA ARG A 105 -19.84 -0.09 -3.07
C ARG A 105 -18.55 0.40 -3.71
N VAL A 106 -18.68 0.97 -4.90
CA VAL A 106 -17.57 1.71 -5.51
C VAL A 106 -17.31 2.98 -4.70
N ALA A 107 -16.06 3.14 -4.29
CA ALA A 107 -15.60 4.35 -3.63
C ALA A 107 -15.49 5.53 -4.61
N GLU A 108 -15.87 6.73 -4.16
CA GLU A 108 -15.45 7.94 -4.87
C GLU A 108 -13.92 8.03 -4.90
N THR A 109 -13.38 8.47 -6.04
CA THR A 109 -11.94 8.64 -6.23
C THR A 109 -11.49 9.87 -5.47
N ARG A 110 -10.88 9.67 -4.29
CA ARG A 110 -10.38 10.74 -3.41
C ARG A 110 -9.05 10.31 -2.79
N SER A 111 -8.17 11.28 -2.49
CA SER A 111 -6.92 10.97 -1.77
C SER A 111 -7.23 10.45 -0.37
N ARG A 112 -6.37 9.58 0.20
CA ARG A 112 -6.49 9.07 1.58
C ARG A 112 -6.74 10.18 2.59
N MET A 113 -5.99 11.29 2.48
CA MET A 113 -6.09 12.44 3.37
C MET A 113 -7.46 13.14 3.24
N SER A 114 -7.96 13.31 2.01
CA SER A 114 -9.30 13.88 1.79
C SER A 114 -10.41 12.98 2.34
N ARG A 115 -10.22 11.65 2.25
CA ARG A 115 -11.16 10.65 2.78
C ARG A 115 -11.21 10.69 4.31
N ALA A 116 -10.06 10.61 4.96
CA ALA A 116 -9.94 10.71 6.42
C ALA A 116 -10.48 12.04 6.97
N ALA A 117 -10.20 13.17 6.29
CA ALA A 117 -10.73 14.48 6.67
C ALA A 117 -12.26 14.56 6.49
N SER A 118 -12.80 13.99 5.41
CA SER A 118 -14.24 13.94 5.16
C SER A 118 -14.97 13.08 6.19
N GLU A 119 -14.36 11.99 6.65
CA GLU A 119 -14.90 11.10 7.68
C GLU A 119 -14.88 11.74 9.07
N ALA A 120 -13.88 12.59 9.35
CA ALA A 120 -13.83 13.36 10.60
C ALA A 120 -14.95 14.43 10.71
N THR A 121 -15.54 14.84 9.59
CA THR A 121 -16.52 15.93 9.54
C THR A 121 -17.95 15.43 9.29
N LYS A 122 -18.15 14.18 8.84
CA LYS A 122 -19.47 13.61 8.55
C LYS A 122 -20.03 12.81 9.73
N PRO A 123 -21.20 13.18 10.28
CA PRO A 123 -21.89 12.35 11.25
C PRO A 123 -22.53 11.16 10.53
N GLY A 124 -22.10 9.93 10.86
CA GLY A 124 -22.87 8.72 10.58
C GLY A 124 -22.18 7.58 9.83
N LYS A 125 -21.05 7.80 9.12
CA LYS A 125 -20.33 6.68 8.49
C LYS A 125 -18.83 6.91 8.45
N GLN A 126 -18.12 6.23 9.35
CA GLN A 126 -16.66 6.27 9.46
C GLN A 126 -16.07 4.99 8.90
N VAL A 127 -15.00 5.11 8.10
CA VAL A 127 -14.28 3.93 7.61
C VAL A 127 -13.43 3.41 8.77
N SER A 128 -13.73 2.20 9.24
CA SER A 128 -13.04 1.62 10.40
C SER A 128 -11.59 1.25 10.05
N GLN A 129 -11.34 0.80 8.81
CA GLN A 129 -9.99 0.52 8.32
C GLN A 129 -9.80 0.89 6.85
N MET A 130 -8.66 1.54 6.56
CA MET A 130 -8.24 1.87 5.20
C MET A 130 -7.06 1.00 4.75
N TRP A 131 -7.32 0.13 3.78
CA TRP A 131 -6.36 -0.70 3.07
C TRP A 131 -6.03 -0.03 1.73
N SER A 132 -4.96 0.77 1.71
CA SER A 132 -4.59 1.50 0.50
C SER A 132 -3.10 1.78 0.39
N VAL A 133 -2.60 1.80 -0.85
CA VAL A 133 -1.20 2.12 -1.18
C VAL A 133 -1.06 3.58 -1.64
N MET A 134 0.16 4.12 -1.55
CA MET A 134 0.41 5.54 -1.78
C MET A 134 0.07 5.97 -3.21
N GLY A 135 -0.71 7.05 -3.32
CA GLY A 135 -1.09 7.64 -4.61
C GLY A 135 -2.25 6.95 -5.33
N ILE A 136 -2.91 5.97 -4.71
CA ILE A 136 -4.15 5.38 -5.24
C ILE A 136 -5.34 5.93 -4.46
N GLY A 137 -6.24 6.63 -5.17
CA GLY A 137 -7.46 7.23 -4.61
C GLY A 137 -8.76 6.49 -4.97
N SER A 138 -8.70 5.55 -5.90
CA SER A 138 -9.81 4.70 -6.34
C SER A 138 -9.88 3.39 -5.54
N GLY A 139 -11.06 2.79 -5.45
CA GLY A 139 -11.24 1.55 -4.71
C GLY A 139 -12.69 1.16 -4.49
N VAL A 140 -12.90 0.32 -3.47
CA VAL A 140 -14.20 -0.21 -3.06
C VAL A 140 -14.35 -0.03 -1.56
N GLU A 141 -15.56 0.27 -1.11
CA GLU A 141 -15.98 0.23 0.29
C GLU A 141 -16.78 -1.05 0.54
N ILE A 142 -16.40 -1.80 1.56
CA ILE A 142 -17.08 -3.02 1.98
C ILE A 142 -17.65 -2.78 3.36
N ASP A 143 -18.96 -2.86 3.48
CA ASP A 143 -19.68 -2.86 4.75
C ASP A 143 -19.84 -4.31 5.22
N PHE A 144 -19.43 -4.60 6.45
CA PHE A 144 -19.56 -5.92 7.06
C PHE A 144 -19.97 -5.81 8.54
N LEU A 145 -20.57 -6.85 9.08
CA LEU A 145 -20.96 -6.91 10.48
C LEU A 145 -19.74 -7.21 11.35
N GLY A 146 -19.42 -6.30 12.27
CA GLY A 146 -18.35 -6.49 13.23
C GLY A 146 -18.67 -7.60 14.22
N SER A 147 -17.70 -8.50 14.46
CA SER A 147 -17.87 -9.68 15.32
C SER A 147 -18.16 -9.34 16.80
N GLU A 148 -17.78 -8.16 17.28
CA GLU A 148 -17.88 -7.81 18.71
C GLU A 148 -19.17 -7.07 19.08
N ASN A 149 -19.70 -6.21 18.19
CA ASN A 149 -20.83 -5.31 18.51
C ASN A 149 -22.03 -5.42 17.55
N GLN A 150 -21.98 -6.28 16.52
CA GLN A 150 -22.96 -6.28 15.41
C GLN A 150 -23.14 -4.92 14.71
N GLU A 151 -22.25 -3.96 14.95
CA GLU A 151 -22.23 -2.70 14.24
C GLU A 151 -21.63 -2.90 12.85
N VAL A 152 -22.20 -2.19 11.88
CA VAL A 152 -21.70 -2.21 10.50
C VAL A 152 -20.39 -1.43 10.45
N GLN A 153 -19.31 -2.15 10.15
CA GLN A 153 -18.00 -1.59 9.90
C GLN A 153 -17.77 -1.44 8.41
N THR A 154 -17.10 -0.37 8.01
CA THR A 154 -16.75 -0.13 6.61
C THR A 154 -15.24 -0.22 6.42
N TRP A 155 -14.79 -1.10 5.52
CA TRP A 155 -13.41 -1.12 5.04
C TRP A 155 -13.30 -0.44 3.68
N PHE A 156 -12.29 0.42 3.52
CA PHE A 156 -11.90 0.94 2.20
C PHE A 156 -10.70 0.15 1.67
N ILE A 157 -10.83 -0.38 0.45
CA ILE A 157 -9.80 -1.15 -0.24
C ILE A 157 -9.44 -0.43 -1.54
N SER A 158 -8.19 0.04 -1.68
CA SER A 158 -7.75 0.66 -2.93
C SER A 158 -7.65 -0.35 -4.06
N SER A 159 -7.95 0.08 -5.29
CA SER A 159 -7.68 -0.68 -6.51
C SER A 159 -6.96 0.19 -7.54
N ASN A 160 -6.08 -0.44 -8.32
CA ASN A 160 -5.38 0.20 -9.43
C ASN A 160 -6.30 0.50 -10.61
N ASP A 161 -7.46 -0.17 -10.67
CA ASP A 161 -8.42 0.09 -11.71
C ASP A 161 -9.05 1.45 -11.45
N LEU A 162 -9.01 2.31 -12.46
CA LEU A 162 -9.89 3.47 -12.51
C LEU A 162 -11.29 2.91 -12.43
N VAL A 163 -11.96 3.10 -11.30
CA VAL A 163 -13.37 2.75 -11.23
C VAL A 163 -14.11 3.78 -12.04
N ILE A 164 -14.19 3.51 -13.34
CA ILE A 164 -15.16 4.15 -14.22
C ILE A 164 -16.49 3.87 -13.54
N SER A 165 -17.10 4.96 -13.08
CA SER A 165 -18.44 4.97 -12.51
C SER A 165 -19.28 3.98 -13.31
N VAL A 166 -19.76 2.90 -12.66
CA VAL A 166 -20.81 2.06 -13.21
C VAL A 166 -22.09 2.90 -13.21
N LYS A 167 -22.12 3.92 -14.07
CA LYS A 167 -23.34 4.52 -14.57
C LYS A 167 -23.84 3.55 -15.62
N ASN A 168 -25.02 3.00 -15.34
CA ASN A 168 -25.79 2.11 -16.21
C ASN A 168 -25.37 0.64 -16.18
N CYS A 169 -25.75 -0.05 -15.11
CA CYS A 169 -26.44 -1.32 -15.30
C CYS A 169 -27.84 -1.17 -14.70
N SER A 170 -28.73 -0.53 -15.47
CA SER A 170 -30.16 -0.47 -15.16
C SER A 170 -30.91 -1.23 -16.24
N ARG A 171 -31.48 -2.36 -15.80
CA ARG A 171 -32.45 -3.26 -16.45
C ARG A 171 -31.97 -4.10 -17.63
#